data_AF-E4SCB5-F1
#
_entry.id   AF-E4SCB5-F1
#
_cell.length_a   1.000
_cell.length_b   1.000
_cell.length_c   1.000
_cell.angle_alpha   90.00
_cell.angle_beta   90.00
_cell.angle_gamma   90.00
#
_symmetry.space_group_name_H-M   'P 1'
#
loop_
_entity.id
_entity.type
_entity.pdbx_description
1 polymer ?
#
loop_
_entity_poly.entity_id
_entity_poly.type
_entity_poly.pdbx_seq_one_letter_code
_entity_poly.pdbx_strand_id
1 'polypeptide(L)'
;MKSSLILISGLLAGMGLIITYNKVVPLILFKKEKPPIKIFPEKKSFDELVQVYDSVSQDIKRYLEEYCSFPTTDCGKLLAASLFTQVTVCLSILSSLEKFGIDTKTVFDEILSKNKA
;
A
#
# COMPACT_ATOMS: atom_id res chain seq x y z
N MET A 1 64.10 -3.73 -2.01
CA MET A 1 63.17 -4.23 -3.04
C MET A 1 62.20 -5.33 -2.55
N LYS A 2 62.54 -6.18 -1.55
CA LYS A 2 61.63 -7.26 -1.09
C LYS A 2 60.41 -6.76 -0.30
N SER A 3 60.55 -5.75 0.57
CA SER A 3 59.44 -5.25 1.40
C SER A 3 58.34 -4.53 0.62
N SER A 4 58.69 -3.83 -0.47
CA SER A 4 57.71 -3.14 -1.31
C SER A 4 56.80 -4.11 -2.06
N LEU A 5 57.31 -5.28 -2.46
CA LEU A 5 56.52 -6.32 -3.12
C LEU A 5 55.51 -6.98 -2.15
N ILE A 6 55.90 -7.17 -0.89
CA ILE A 6 55.01 -7.72 0.16
C ILE A 6 53.87 -6.75 0.47
N LEU A 7 54.15 -5.45 0.51
CA LEU A 7 53.13 -4.42 0.68
C LEU A 7 52.15 -4.40 -0.50
N ILE A 8 52.64 -4.45 -1.73
CA ILE A 8 51.79 -4.44 -2.94
C ILE A 8 50.92 -5.71 -3.00
N SER A 9 51.47 -6.90 -2.69
CA SER A 9 50.69 -8.13 -2.66
C SER A 9 49.63 -8.13 -1.55
N GLY A 10 49.95 -7.58 -0.37
CA GLY A 10 49.00 -7.43 0.73
C GLY A 10 47.88 -6.46 0.37
N LEU A 11 48.20 -5.37 -0.32
CA LEU A 11 47.22 -4.34 -0.71
C LEU A 11 46.27 -4.85 -1.81
N LEU A 12 46.79 -5.62 -2.78
CA LEU A 12 45.94 -6.29 -3.77
C LEU A 12 45.04 -7.36 -3.14
N ALA A 13 45.56 -8.17 -2.21
CA ALA A 13 44.77 -9.18 -1.52
C ALA A 13 43.66 -8.55 -0.66
N GLY A 14 43.96 -7.45 0.05
CA GLY A 14 42.99 -6.70 0.84
C GLY A 14 41.88 -6.07 -0.02
N MET A 15 42.24 -5.46 -1.15
CA MET A 15 41.28 -4.92 -2.12
C MET A 15 40.37 -6.03 -2.69
N GLY A 16 40.94 -7.20 -3.02
CA GLY A 16 40.19 -8.37 -3.47
C GLY A 16 39.15 -8.82 -2.43
N LEU A 17 39.54 -8.95 -1.16
CA LEU A 17 38.66 -9.30 -0.06
C LEU A 17 37.52 -8.30 0.15
N ILE A 18 37.81 -6.99 0.07
CA ILE A 18 36.80 -5.94 0.19
C ILE A 18 35.80 -5.99 -0.98
N ILE A 19 36.27 -6.19 -2.20
CA ILE A 19 35.42 -6.31 -3.39
C ILE A 19 34.55 -7.57 -3.28
N THR A 20 35.12 -8.72 -2.90
CA THR A 20 34.35 -9.96 -2.73
C THR A 20 33.33 -9.83 -1.60
N TYR A 21 33.69 -9.23 -0.47
CA TYR A 21 32.75 -8.97 0.62
C TYR A 21 31.61 -8.04 0.17
N ASN A 22 31.92 -6.90 -0.45
CA ASN A 22 30.90 -5.97 -0.93
C ASN A 22 30.04 -6.51 -2.08
N LYS A 23 30.49 -7.51 -2.84
CA LYS A 23 29.71 -8.08 -3.96
C LYS A 23 28.92 -9.32 -3.55
N VAL A 24 29.46 -10.13 -2.63
CA VAL A 24 28.89 -11.43 -2.23
C VAL A 24 27.98 -11.28 -1.01
N VAL A 25 28.30 -10.42 -0.05
CA VAL A 25 27.47 -10.18 1.14
C VAL A 25 26.08 -9.62 0.77
N PRO A 26 25.94 -8.60 -0.11
CA PRO A 26 24.60 -8.22 -0.55
C PRO A 26 23.93 -9.34 -1.36
N LEU A 27 24.65 -10.12 -2.17
CA LEU A 27 24.02 -11.22 -2.91
C LEU A 27 23.42 -12.30 -1.98
N ILE A 28 24.05 -12.55 -0.84
CA ILE A 28 23.58 -13.51 0.18
C ILE A 28 22.49 -12.89 1.07
N LEU A 29 22.60 -11.61 1.44
CA LEU A 29 21.60 -10.91 2.28
C LEU A 29 20.32 -10.50 1.51
N PHE A 30 20.42 -10.20 0.21
CA PHE A 30 19.26 -9.88 -0.64
C PHE A 30 18.54 -11.12 -1.19
N LYS A 31 19.04 -12.33 -0.87
CA LYS A 31 18.33 -13.60 -1.12
C LYS A 31 17.26 -13.93 -0.07
N LYS A 32 16.94 -13.00 0.84
CA LYS A 32 15.60 -12.97 1.44
C LYS A 32 14.67 -12.46 0.35
N GLU A 33 14.05 -13.40 -0.38
CA GLU A 33 12.82 -13.14 -1.11
C GLU A 33 11.88 -12.39 -0.15
N LYS A 34 11.82 -11.07 -0.27
CA LYS A 34 10.70 -10.32 0.29
C LYS A 34 9.50 -10.89 -0.45
N PRO A 35 8.49 -11.43 0.26
CA PRO A 35 7.29 -11.88 -0.43
C PRO A 35 6.84 -10.72 -1.31
N PRO A 36 6.50 -10.97 -2.59
CA PRO A 36 5.98 -9.92 -3.44
C PRO A 36 4.86 -9.27 -2.64
N ILE A 37 5.01 -7.97 -2.34
CA ILE A 37 3.97 -7.22 -1.66
C ILE A 37 2.76 -7.44 -2.55
N LYS A 38 1.78 -8.18 -2.04
CA LYS A 38 0.56 -8.50 -2.77
C LYS A 38 -0.23 -7.19 -2.75
N ILE A 39 0.13 -6.28 -3.66
CA ILE A 39 -0.54 -4.98 -3.86
C ILE A 39 -1.89 -5.20 -4.56
N PHE A 40 -2.18 -6.43 -4.97
CA PHE A 40 -3.53 -6.80 -5.34
C PHE A 40 -4.39 -6.91 -4.07
N PRO A 41 -5.46 -6.11 -3.94
CA PRO A 41 -6.45 -6.38 -2.91
C PRO A 41 -6.85 -7.84 -3.05
N GLU A 42 -6.74 -8.57 -1.96
CA GLU A 42 -7.23 -9.94 -1.90
C GLU A 42 -8.67 -9.93 -2.41
N LYS A 43 -9.01 -10.88 -3.28
CA LYS A 43 -10.27 -10.86 -4.03
C LYS A 43 -11.43 -11.08 -3.05
N LYS A 44 -11.88 -10.00 -2.42
CA LYS A 44 -12.95 -10.01 -1.44
C LYS A 44 -14.27 -10.34 -2.11
N SER A 45 -15.11 -11.11 -1.42
CA SER A 45 -16.47 -11.35 -1.87
C SER A 45 -17.30 -10.06 -1.79
N PHE A 46 -18.43 -10.03 -2.49
CA PHE A 46 -19.35 -8.88 -2.42
C PHE A 46 -19.83 -8.64 -0.99
N ASP A 47 -20.19 -9.70 -0.27
CA ASP A 47 -20.64 -9.63 1.13
C ASP A 47 -19.55 -9.07 2.05
N GLU A 48 -18.29 -9.45 1.84
CA GLU A 48 -17.16 -8.87 2.58
C GLU A 48 -16.96 -7.39 2.27
N LEU A 49 -17.17 -6.95 1.02
CA LEU A 49 -17.10 -5.53 0.66
C LEU A 49 -18.20 -4.72 1.36
N VAL A 50 -19.42 -5.27 1.47
CA VAL A 50 -20.52 -4.63 2.20
C VAL A 50 -20.19 -4.49 3.68
N GLN A 51 -19.69 -5.55 4.32
CA GLN A 51 -19.29 -5.49 5.74
C GLN A 51 -18.18 -4.46 5.99
N VAL A 52 -17.19 -4.37 5.11
CA VAL A 52 -16.12 -3.36 5.22
C VAL A 52 -16.69 -1.96 5.03
N TYR A 53 -17.62 -1.77 4.09
CA TYR A 53 -18.28 -0.48 3.89
C TYR A 53 -19.00 -0.01 5.16
N ASP A 54 -19.79 -0.89 5.79
CA ASP A 54 -20.56 -0.55 6.99
C ASP A 54 -19.65 -0.21 8.17
N SER A 55 -18.60 -1.00 8.39
CA SER A 55 -17.61 -0.75 9.45
C SER A 55 -16.90 0.59 9.25
N VAL A 56 -16.40 0.85 8.04
CA VAL A 56 -15.65 2.09 7.74
C VAL A 56 -16.55 3.32 7.81
N SER A 57 -17.83 3.18 7.47
CA SER A 57 -18.82 4.25 7.60
C SER A 57 -19.02 4.69 9.06
N GLN A 58 -19.02 3.73 10.00
CA GLN A 58 -19.05 4.05 11.44
C GLN A 58 -17.76 4.73 11.90
N ASP A 59 -16.60 4.26 11.42
CA ASP A 59 -15.31 4.87 11.73
C ASP A 59 -15.22 6.32 11.23
N ILE A 60 -15.70 6.60 10.02
CA ILE A 60 -15.74 7.96 9.48
C ILE A 60 -16.61 8.87 10.34
N LYS A 61 -17.79 8.42 10.77
CA LYS A 61 -18.65 9.23 11.66
C LYS A 61 -17.91 9.59 12.95
N ARG A 62 -17.30 8.61 13.59
CA ARG A 62 -16.52 8.79 14.82
C ARG A 62 -15.35 9.76 14.62
N TYR A 63 -14.54 9.55 13.59
CA TYR A 63 -13.38 10.41 13.33
C TYR A 63 -13.78 11.81 12.86
N LEU A 64 -14.92 11.95 12.19
CA LEU A 64 -15.44 13.26 11.82
C LEU A 64 -15.92 14.03 13.04
N GLU A 65 -16.64 13.39 13.95
CA GLU A 65 -17.06 13.99 15.23
C GLU A 65 -15.85 14.40 16.09
N GLU A 66 -14.85 13.52 16.18
CA GLU A 66 -13.60 13.79 16.88
C GLU A 66 -12.83 14.94 16.22
N TYR A 67 -12.71 14.96 14.89
CA TYR A 67 -12.01 16.02 14.15
C TYR A 67 -12.72 17.37 14.30
N CYS A 68 -14.06 17.39 14.25
CA CYS A 68 -14.85 18.60 14.46
C CYS A 68 -14.71 19.14 15.90
N SER A 69 -14.58 18.25 16.89
CA SER A 69 -14.42 18.62 18.29
C SER A 69 -12.99 19.08 18.60
N PHE A 70 -11.99 18.37 18.07
CA PHE A 70 -10.56 18.60 18.31
C PHE A 70 -9.75 18.33 17.03
N PRO A 71 -9.60 19.32 16.14
CA PRO A 71 -8.94 19.15 14.86
C PRO A 71 -7.43 18.99 15.05
N THR A 72 -6.98 17.75 15.16
CA THR A 72 -5.57 17.37 15.24
C THR A 72 -5.09 16.73 13.94
N THR A 73 -3.80 16.81 13.68
CA THR A 73 -3.19 16.20 12.48
C THR A 73 -3.39 14.68 12.44
N ASP A 74 -3.36 13.99 13.59
CA ASP A 74 -3.52 12.53 13.63
C ASP A 74 -4.97 12.10 13.43
N CYS A 75 -5.94 12.84 13.99
CA CYS A 75 -7.35 12.63 13.70
C CYS A 75 -7.65 12.87 12.20
N GLY A 76 -7.07 13.92 11.61
CA GLY A 76 -7.20 14.19 10.18
C GLY A 76 -6.62 13.08 9.30
N LYS A 77 -5.49 12.47 9.67
CA LYS A 77 -4.93 11.29 8.96
C LYS A 77 -5.86 10.08 9.04
N LEU A 78 -6.42 9.79 10.22
CA LEU A 78 -7.34 8.66 10.41
C LEU A 78 -8.64 8.85 9.63
N LEU A 79 -9.19 10.07 9.63
CA LEU A 79 -10.36 10.42 8.83
C LEU A 79 -10.08 10.27 7.34
N ALA A 80 -8.96 10.79 6.84
CA ALA A 80 -8.57 10.67 5.43
C ALA A 80 -8.36 9.21 5.01
N ALA A 81 -7.69 8.40 5.85
CA ALA A 81 -7.50 6.98 5.59
C ALA A 81 -8.83 6.21 5.53
N SER A 82 -9.76 6.54 6.43
CA SER A 82 -11.08 5.92 6.48
C SER A 82 -11.93 6.30 5.25
N LEU A 83 -11.94 7.59 4.88
CA LEU A 83 -12.60 8.07 3.66
C LEU A 83 -12.04 7.38 2.40
N PHE A 84 -10.71 7.30 2.28
CA PHE A 84 -10.06 6.64 1.16
C PHE A 84 -10.44 5.15 1.08
N THR A 85 -10.52 4.48 2.24
CA THR A 85 -10.96 3.09 2.32
C THR A 85 -12.41 2.94 1.84
N GLN A 86 -13.32 3.82 2.27
CA GLN A 86 -14.72 3.77 1.83
C GLN A 86 -14.86 3.98 0.32
N VAL A 87 -14.15 4.95 -0.25
CA VAL A 87 -14.13 5.18 -1.71
C VAL A 87 -13.61 3.95 -2.46
N THR A 88 -12.54 3.32 -1.96
CA THR A 88 -11.95 2.12 -2.57
C THR A 88 -12.92 0.94 -2.55
N VAL A 89 -13.68 0.77 -1.47
CA VAL A 89 -14.72 -0.27 -1.36
C VAL A 89 -15.86 0.00 -2.34
N CYS A 90 -16.35 1.24 -2.44
CA CYS A 90 -17.37 1.61 -3.42
C CYS A 90 -16.94 1.29 -4.87
N LEU A 91 -15.69 1.62 -5.23
CA LEU A 91 -15.14 1.29 -6.55
C LEU A 91 -15.04 -0.22 -6.78
N SER A 92 -14.70 -0.98 -5.75
CA SER A 92 -14.64 -2.46 -5.81
C SER A 92 -16.03 -3.08 -6.00
N ILE A 93 -17.05 -2.51 -5.35
CA ILE A 93 -18.46 -2.88 -5.53
C ILE A 93 -18.90 -2.58 -6.97
N LEU A 94 -18.66 -1.36 -7.46
CA LEU A 94 -18.99 -0.98 -8.85
C LEU A 94 -18.32 -1.90 -9.88
N SER A 95 -17.01 -2.14 -9.73
CA SER A 95 -16.27 -3.07 -10.59
C SER A 95 -16.82 -4.50 -10.52
N SER A 96 -17.39 -4.90 -9.38
CA SER A 96 -18.06 -6.20 -9.25
C SER A 96 -19.39 -6.21 -9.99
N LEU A 97 -20.20 -5.14 -9.89
CA LEU A 97 -21.48 -5.00 -10.60
C LEU A 97 -21.30 -4.98 -12.12
N GLU A 98 -20.25 -4.32 -12.63
CA GLU A 98 -19.92 -4.29 -14.06
C GLU A 98 -19.71 -5.70 -14.63
N LYS A 99 -19.11 -6.61 -13.85
CA LYS A 99 -18.92 -8.03 -14.24
C LYS A 99 -20.24 -8.80 -14.37
N PHE A 100 -21.32 -8.31 -13.75
CA PHE A 100 -22.67 -8.84 -13.88
C PHE A 100 -23.48 -8.17 -15.00
N GLY A 101 -22.85 -7.30 -15.81
CA GLY A 101 -23.49 -6.60 -16.93
C GLY A 101 -24.30 -5.37 -16.52
N ILE A 102 -24.10 -4.87 -15.29
CA ILE A 102 -24.72 -3.62 -14.84
C ILE A 102 -23.88 -2.45 -15.34
N ASP A 103 -24.52 -1.50 -16.01
CA ASP A 103 -23.87 -0.25 -16.42
C ASP A 103 -23.66 0.67 -15.19
N THR A 104 -22.44 0.65 -14.66
CA THR A 104 -22.04 1.47 -13.52
C THR A 104 -22.12 2.97 -13.81
N LYS A 105 -22.04 3.39 -15.07
CA LYS A 105 -22.18 4.80 -15.44
C LYS A 105 -23.62 5.25 -15.25
N THR A 106 -24.58 4.46 -15.73
CA THR A 106 -26.01 4.73 -15.51
C THR A 106 -26.35 4.77 -14.02
N VAL A 107 -25.80 3.84 -13.21
CA VAL A 107 -25.98 3.85 -11.74
C VAL A 107 -25.42 5.13 -11.12
N PHE A 108 -24.24 5.58 -11.57
CA PHE A 108 -23.63 6.82 -11.06
C PHE A 108 -24.42 8.07 -11.47
N ASP A 109 -24.88 8.13 -12.72
CA ASP A 109 -25.70 9.22 -13.25
C ASP A 109 -27.05 9.31 -12.51
N GLU A 110 -27.66 8.18 -12.18
CA GLU A 110 -28.90 8.14 -11.39
C GLU A 110 -28.68 8.67 -9.97
N ILE A 111 -27.60 8.27 -9.29
CA ILE A 111 -27.23 8.79 -7.95
C ILE A 111 -26.98 10.30 -7.99
N LEU A 112 -26.28 10.79 -9.01
CA LEU A 112 -26.03 12.23 -9.21
C LEU A 112 -27.33 13.00 -9.42
N SER A 113 -28.25 12.46 -10.21
CA SER A 113 -29.55 13.09 -10.45
C SER A 113 -30.40 13.20 -9.17
N LYS A 114 -30.40 12.15 -8.32
CA LYS A 114 -31.16 12.13 -7.07
C LYS A 114 -30.63 13.09 -6.01
N ASN A 115 -29.33 13.40 -6.02
CA ASN A 115 -28.72 14.34 -5.08
C ASN A 115 -28.80 15.82 -5.55
N LYS A 116 -29.24 16.08 -6.78
CA LYS A 116 -29.49 17.43 -7.30
C LYS A 116 -30.94 17.89 -7.13
N ALA A 117 -31.84 16.98 -6.78
CA ALA A 117 -33.25 17.25 -6.48
C ALA A 117 -33.44 17.54 -4.98
#